data_AF-A0AAU4HG39-F1
#
_entry.id   AF-A0AAU4HG39-F1
#
_cell.length_a   1.000
_cell.length_b   1.000
_cell.length_c   1.000
_cell.angle_alpha   90.00
_cell.angle_beta   90.00
_cell.angle_gamma   90.00
#
_symmetry.space_group_name_H-M   'P 1'
#
loop_
_entity.id
_entity.type
_entity.pdbx_description
1 polymer ?
#
loop_
_entity_poly.entity_id
_entity_poly.type
_entity_poly.pdbx_seq_one_letter_code
_entity_poly.pdbx_strand_id
1 'polypeptide(L)'
;MVNNANNAHPLHQPPAERGRRASRRRFLTVFGTAAVGLPLLGACGAVPDRPAVAADRKGPMGGAQPRVQASQAASPGREVKRTSFPITAVGLTWTGSPRGVRLRLIDRNGKPGAWQKVTAGCPCAKDPETARTKSTTPPNRALVPAHGSYGYQVDVDSGVKVIEAIAIDAGTSGTKGRPATAATPSNSAASGTGGAPAFPPAGVALRADWGADETKRFTADGSESSPTRFTRAQAITVHHTATPLDDPDPAATVRAIYEQHAVSNDWGDIGYNFLIDRQGVVYEGRFSGTDGIPAHNTRDEVVTGFHTFAFNPGNIGIALLGDFSKEKPSTPMRASLVGLTASLAALHKLDPLTGITYTSPTSGKSTPGPALGGHRDWTSTECPGSAAYLDLSAVRESAAKLVR
;
A
#
# COMPACT_ATOMS: atom_id res chain seq x y z
N MET A 1 -38.56 8.98 58.80
CA MET A 1 -39.32 10.23 59.04
C MET A 1 -38.38 11.24 59.68
N VAL A 2 -38.49 12.54 59.35
CA VAL A 2 -38.26 13.75 60.21
C VAL A 2 -37.05 13.69 61.20
N ASN A 3 -36.02 14.57 61.20
CA ASN A 3 -35.86 16.00 60.86
C ASN A 3 -34.32 16.34 60.72
N ASN A 4 -33.74 17.55 60.52
CA ASN A 4 -34.14 18.94 60.21
C ASN A 4 -32.90 19.74 59.68
N ALA A 5 -33.10 20.99 59.19
CA ALA A 5 -32.22 22.18 59.34
C ALA A 5 -30.75 22.21 58.81
N ASN A 6 -30.14 23.34 58.41
CA ASN A 6 -30.61 24.71 58.08
C ASN A 6 -29.50 25.52 57.34
N ASN A 7 -29.91 26.43 56.41
CA ASN A 7 -29.39 27.79 56.08
C ASN A 7 -27.85 28.06 55.88
N ALA A 8 -27.37 29.06 55.12
CA ALA A 8 -28.00 30.27 54.55
C ALA A 8 -27.35 30.76 53.22
N HIS A 9 -28.00 31.75 52.59
CA HIS A 9 -27.58 32.56 51.40
C HIS A 9 -27.01 33.95 51.87
N PRO A 10 -26.59 34.96 51.04
CA PRO A 10 -27.07 35.30 49.67
C PRO A 10 -26.13 35.98 48.61
N LEU A 11 -26.63 35.96 47.36
CA LEU A 11 -26.65 37.00 46.28
C LEU A 11 -25.51 38.01 46.02
N HIS A 12 -25.15 38.16 44.73
CA HIS A 12 -25.24 39.46 43.99
C HIS A 12 -25.33 39.27 42.45
N GLN A 13 -25.66 40.34 41.70
CA GLN A 13 -26.06 40.33 40.27
C GLN A 13 -24.96 40.80 39.26
N PRO A 14 -25.12 40.53 37.94
CA PRO A 14 -24.12 40.79 36.88
C PRO A 14 -24.24 42.19 36.22
N PRO A 15 -23.30 42.57 35.31
CA PRO A 15 -23.77 43.11 34.02
C PRO A 15 -22.87 42.94 32.75
N ALA A 16 -23.53 43.13 31.59
CA ALA A 16 -23.07 43.81 30.36
C ALA A 16 -22.10 43.17 29.33
N GLU A 17 -22.52 43.30 28.06
CA GLU A 17 -21.71 43.19 26.84
C GLU A 17 -20.91 44.49 26.55
N ARG A 18 -19.93 44.44 25.62
CA ARG A 18 -19.79 45.47 24.55
C ARG A 18 -18.78 45.15 23.42
N GLY A 19 -19.28 45.16 22.19
CA GLY A 19 -18.78 46.00 21.08
C GLY A 19 -17.34 45.88 20.57
N ARG A 20 -17.16 45.27 19.40
CA ARG A 20 -15.98 45.48 18.51
C ARG A 20 -15.90 46.93 18.01
N ARG A 21 -14.68 47.46 17.84
CA ARG A 21 -14.31 48.47 16.80
C ARG A 21 -12.89 48.23 16.27
N ALA A 22 -12.58 48.78 15.11
CA ALA A 22 -11.29 48.61 14.43
C ALA A 22 -10.77 49.93 13.81
N SER A 23 -9.44 50.09 13.77
CA SER A 23 -8.69 51.10 12.99
C SER A 23 -7.25 50.60 12.85
N ARG A 24 -6.67 50.35 11.66
CA ARG A 24 -6.27 51.22 10.53
C ARG A 24 -5.10 52.20 10.81
N ARG A 25 -3.91 51.76 10.37
CA ARG A 25 -2.77 52.52 9.80
C ARG A 25 -2.15 53.68 10.61
N ARG A 26 -0.81 53.62 10.78
CA ARG A 26 0.15 54.34 9.89
C ARG A 26 1.60 53.85 10.08
N PHE A 27 2.46 54.23 9.12
CA PHE A 27 3.91 53.99 9.13
C PHE A 27 4.65 54.98 10.04
N LEU A 28 5.85 54.60 10.48
CA LEU A 28 6.94 55.55 10.74
C LEU A 28 8.29 54.87 10.48
N THR A 29 9.20 55.59 9.82
CA THR A 29 10.52 55.11 9.40
C THR A 29 11.60 55.76 10.26
N VAL A 30 12.62 54.99 10.66
CA VAL A 30 13.84 55.52 11.31
C VAL A 30 15.05 54.89 10.63
N PHE A 31 16.05 55.71 10.30
CA PHE A 31 17.34 55.26 9.76
C PHE A 31 18.32 54.90 10.87
N GLY A 32 19.19 53.93 10.62
CA GLY A 32 20.33 53.59 11.48
C GLY A 32 21.47 52.97 10.65
N THR A 33 22.62 53.62 10.63
CA THR A 33 23.83 53.20 9.88
C THR A 33 24.51 52.02 10.58
N ALA A 34 24.66 50.87 9.91
CA ALA A 34 25.77 50.51 9.01
C ALA A 34 27.06 50.09 9.73
N ALA A 35 27.44 48.82 9.54
CA ALA A 35 28.74 48.24 9.84
C ALA A 35 29.11 47.26 8.71
N VAL A 36 30.37 47.20 8.31
CA VAL A 36 30.83 46.43 7.14
C VAL A 36 31.33 45.05 7.57
N GLY A 37 30.89 44.00 6.87
CA GLY A 37 31.38 42.62 7.03
C GLY A 37 31.24 41.86 5.72
N LEU A 38 32.27 41.07 5.37
CA LEU A 38 32.34 40.36 4.09
C LEU A 38 31.22 39.30 3.95
N PRO A 39 30.54 39.22 2.79
CA PRO A 39 29.75 38.05 2.46
C PRO A 39 30.69 36.89 2.07
N LEU A 40 30.84 35.91 2.96
CA LEU A 40 31.32 34.60 2.57
C LEU A 40 30.32 34.01 1.57
N LEU A 41 30.77 33.77 0.34
CA LEU A 41 30.00 33.06 -0.69
C LEU A 41 29.87 31.59 -0.32
N GLY A 42 28.93 31.32 0.60
CA GLY A 42 28.44 29.98 0.89
C GLY A 42 27.78 29.42 -0.35
N ALA A 43 28.53 28.63 -1.11
CA ALA A 43 28.02 27.94 -2.29
C ALA A 43 26.99 26.89 -1.86
N CYS A 44 25.72 27.30 -1.81
CA CYS A 44 24.59 26.37 -1.77
C CYS A 44 24.64 25.54 -3.05
N GLY A 45 25.27 24.36 -2.98
CA GLY A 45 25.28 23.39 -4.04
C GLY A 45 23.84 22.98 -4.33
N ALA A 46 23.27 23.52 -5.40
CA ALA A 46 21.99 23.07 -5.91
C ALA A 46 22.13 21.57 -6.22
N VAL A 47 21.35 20.74 -5.52
CA VAL A 47 21.10 19.37 -6.00
C VAL A 47 20.48 19.55 -7.39
N PRO A 48 21.06 18.98 -8.46
CA PRO A 48 20.45 19.09 -9.77
C PRO A 48 19.09 18.41 -9.74
N ASP A 49 18.02 19.19 -9.89
CA ASP A 49 16.67 18.64 -10.02
C ASP A 49 16.70 17.58 -11.13
N ARG A 50 16.28 16.35 -10.81
CA ARG A 50 16.06 15.32 -11.83
C ARG A 50 15.04 15.94 -12.81
N PRO A 51 15.36 16.06 -14.12
CA PRO A 51 14.37 16.53 -15.07
C PRO A 51 13.18 15.58 -14.96
N ALA A 52 12.00 16.13 -14.64
CA ALA A 52 10.79 15.32 -14.54
C ALA A 52 10.67 14.54 -15.86
N VAL A 53 10.55 13.21 -15.75
CA VAL A 53 10.32 12.36 -16.92
C VAL A 53 8.88 12.61 -17.34
N ALA A 54 8.68 13.71 -18.07
CA ALA A 54 7.39 14.14 -18.58
C ALA A 54 6.86 13.02 -19.45
N ALA A 55 6.00 12.19 -18.86
CA ALA A 55 5.38 11.07 -19.51
C ALA A 55 4.28 11.59 -20.43
N ASP A 56 4.67 12.23 -21.54
CA ASP A 56 3.81 12.42 -22.73
C ASP A 56 3.60 11.08 -23.46
N ARG A 57 3.45 10.01 -22.67
CA ARG A 57 2.77 8.79 -23.03
C ARG A 57 1.27 9.08 -22.95
N LYS A 58 0.77 9.80 -23.94
CA LYS A 58 -0.60 9.61 -24.40
C LYS A 58 -0.74 8.18 -24.94
N GLY A 59 -0.81 7.22 -24.01
CA GLY A 59 -1.36 5.90 -24.28
C GLY A 59 -2.77 6.07 -24.86
N PRO A 60 -3.27 5.08 -25.62
CA PRO A 60 -4.47 5.24 -26.42
C PRO A 60 -5.71 5.52 -25.55
N MET A 61 -6.08 6.80 -25.49
CA MET A 61 -7.37 7.34 -25.00
C MET A 61 -8.49 6.83 -25.92
N GLY A 62 -8.83 5.55 -25.77
CA GLY A 62 -9.71 4.80 -26.65
C GLY A 62 -9.98 3.37 -26.19
N GLY A 63 -9.12 2.79 -25.35
CA GLY A 63 -9.48 1.61 -24.55
C GLY A 63 -10.36 2.03 -23.36
N ALA A 64 -11.55 1.44 -23.23
CA ALA A 64 -12.33 1.56 -22.01
C ALA A 64 -11.59 0.84 -20.87
N GLN A 65 -11.35 1.53 -19.75
CA GLN A 65 -10.70 0.93 -18.58
C GLN A 65 -11.50 -0.28 -18.06
N PRO A 66 -10.85 -1.36 -17.60
CA PRO A 66 -11.56 -2.53 -17.06
C PRO A 66 -12.49 -2.13 -15.91
N ARG A 67 -13.80 -2.16 -16.16
CA ARG A 67 -14.79 -1.71 -15.18
C ARG A 67 -14.88 -2.71 -14.03
N VAL A 68 -14.23 -2.38 -12.92
CA VAL A 68 -14.41 -3.08 -11.66
C VAL A 68 -15.86 -2.91 -11.17
N GLN A 69 -16.48 -3.99 -10.68
CA GLN A 69 -17.77 -3.98 -10.01
C GLN A 69 -17.67 -4.70 -8.67
N ALA A 70 -18.35 -4.19 -7.64
CA ALA A 70 -18.31 -4.79 -6.32
C ALA A 70 -19.68 -4.83 -5.63
N SER A 71 -19.83 -5.75 -4.68
CA SER A 71 -21.01 -5.90 -3.83
C SER A 71 -20.61 -6.30 -2.41
N GLN A 72 -20.85 -5.41 -1.44
CA GLN A 72 -20.51 -5.60 -0.03
C GLN A 72 -21.63 -6.32 0.73
N ALA A 73 -21.26 -7.14 1.71
CA ALA A 73 -22.15 -7.70 2.71
C ALA A 73 -21.57 -7.47 4.12
N ALA A 74 -22.24 -6.63 4.91
CA ALA A 74 -21.95 -6.47 6.33
C ALA A 74 -22.44 -7.71 7.11
N SER A 75 -21.61 -8.24 8.02
CA SER A 75 -21.90 -9.46 8.79
C SER A 75 -22.34 -10.67 7.92
N PRO A 76 -21.49 -11.17 7.01
CA PRO A 76 -21.81 -12.32 6.17
C PRO A 76 -21.86 -13.61 6.99
N GLY A 77 -23.07 -13.96 7.45
CA GLY A 77 -23.36 -15.26 8.05
C GLY A 77 -23.39 -16.40 7.02
N ARG A 78 -23.97 -17.54 7.41
CA ARG A 78 -24.13 -18.75 6.58
C ARG A 78 -25.06 -18.60 5.36
N GLU A 79 -25.41 -17.39 4.95
CA GLU A 79 -26.26 -17.14 3.80
C GLU A 79 -25.49 -17.20 2.48
N VAL A 80 -26.12 -17.73 1.44
CA VAL A 80 -25.63 -17.64 0.06
C VAL A 80 -25.81 -16.20 -0.42
N LYS A 81 -24.71 -15.51 -0.75
CA LYS A 81 -24.74 -14.21 -1.40
C LYS A 81 -24.55 -14.41 -2.92
N ARG A 82 -25.44 -13.84 -3.72
CA ARG A 82 -25.44 -13.94 -5.20
C ARG A 82 -25.12 -12.60 -5.83
N THR A 83 -24.48 -12.63 -6.99
CA THR A 83 -24.23 -11.46 -7.84
C THR A 83 -24.96 -11.59 -9.18
N SER A 84 -25.33 -10.46 -9.78
CA SER A 84 -25.85 -10.39 -11.15
C SER A 84 -24.74 -10.49 -12.21
N PHE A 85 -23.48 -10.31 -11.79
CA PHE A 85 -22.27 -10.32 -12.61
C PHE A 85 -21.30 -11.45 -12.16
N PRO A 86 -20.42 -11.94 -13.05
CA PRO A 86 -19.40 -12.92 -12.69
C PRO A 86 -18.32 -12.26 -11.83
N ILE A 87 -17.97 -12.86 -10.68
CA ILE A 87 -16.92 -12.35 -9.79
C ILE A 87 -15.55 -12.98 -10.09
N THR A 88 -14.50 -12.16 -10.13
CA THR A 88 -13.10 -12.59 -10.21
C THR A 88 -12.56 -12.97 -8.84
N ALA A 89 -13.03 -12.32 -7.76
CA ALA A 89 -12.59 -12.58 -6.38
C ALA A 89 -13.66 -12.26 -5.32
N VAL A 90 -13.40 -12.70 -4.08
CA VAL A 90 -14.10 -12.27 -2.86
C VAL A 90 -13.06 -11.76 -1.87
N GLY A 91 -13.13 -10.47 -1.52
CA GLY A 91 -12.41 -9.89 -0.40
C GLY A 91 -13.11 -10.22 0.93
N LEU A 92 -12.34 -10.52 1.96
CA LEU A 92 -12.82 -10.88 3.30
C LEU A 92 -12.06 -10.10 4.37
N THR A 93 -12.76 -9.61 5.39
CA THR A 93 -12.18 -8.93 6.58
C THR A 93 -12.82 -9.49 7.86
N TRP A 94 -12.03 -10.00 8.81
CA TRP A 94 -12.55 -10.65 10.04
C TRP A 94 -11.66 -10.51 11.29
N THR A 95 -12.21 -10.81 12.45
CA THR A 95 -11.48 -10.96 13.72
C THR A 95 -11.64 -12.37 14.30
N GLY A 96 -10.77 -12.74 15.25
CA GLY A 96 -10.63 -14.10 15.76
C GLY A 96 -9.53 -14.87 15.01
N SER A 97 -9.66 -16.19 14.92
CA SER A 97 -8.65 -17.07 14.31
C SER A 97 -8.29 -16.68 12.87
N PRO A 98 -6.98 -16.50 12.54
CA PRO A 98 -6.50 -16.27 11.17
C PRO A 98 -6.76 -17.42 10.18
N ARG A 99 -7.24 -18.58 10.65
CA ARG A 99 -7.57 -19.75 9.81
C ARG A 99 -9.00 -20.26 10.01
N GLY A 100 -9.82 -19.54 10.79
CA GLY A 100 -11.16 -19.97 11.19
C GLY A 100 -12.28 -19.53 10.26
N VAL A 101 -11.97 -19.27 8.98
CA VAL A 101 -12.93 -18.91 7.93
C VAL A 101 -12.89 -19.96 6.83
N ARG A 102 -14.07 -20.34 6.34
CA ARG A 102 -14.26 -21.17 5.15
C ARG A 102 -15.13 -20.42 4.15
N LEU A 103 -14.83 -20.58 2.88
CA LEU A 103 -15.63 -20.02 1.79
C LEU A 103 -15.99 -21.13 0.81
N ARG A 104 -17.16 -21.04 0.19
CA ARG A 104 -17.45 -21.77 -1.05
C ARG A 104 -18.03 -20.83 -2.09
N LEU A 105 -17.65 -21.08 -3.34
CA LEU A 105 -18.13 -20.34 -4.50
C LEU A 105 -19.46 -20.92 -4.98
N ILE A 106 -20.25 -20.10 -5.69
CA ILE A 106 -21.58 -20.44 -6.18
C ILE A 106 -21.62 -20.19 -7.68
N ASP A 107 -21.98 -21.19 -8.49
CA ASP A 107 -22.00 -21.05 -9.95
C ASP A 107 -23.16 -20.15 -10.45
N ARG A 108 -23.21 -19.92 -11.77
CA ARG A 108 -24.28 -19.12 -12.41
C ARG A 108 -25.69 -19.67 -12.12
N ASN A 109 -25.82 -20.98 -12.00
CA ASN A 109 -27.08 -21.68 -11.75
C ASN A 109 -27.45 -21.73 -10.26
N GLY A 110 -26.57 -21.27 -9.36
CA GLY A 110 -26.77 -21.32 -7.91
C GLY A 110 -26.22 -22.58 -7.24
N LYS A 111 -25.51 -23.46 -7.96
CA LYS A 111 -24.93 -24.68 -7.41
C LYS A 111 -23.69 -24.32 -6.57
N PRO A 112 -23.60 -24.78 -5.30
CA PRO A 112 -22.42 -24.55 -4.49
C PRO A 112 -21.26 -25.46 -4.89
N GLY A 113 -20.05 -24.91 -4.91
CA GLY A 113 -18.80 -25.65 -4.98
C GLY A 113 -18.37 -26.25 -3.63
N ALA A 114 -17.16 -26.80 -3.59
CA ALA A 114 -16.54 -27.30 -2.36
C ALA A 114 -16.20 -26.16 -1.39
N TRP A 115 -16.13 -26.49 -0.09
CA TRP A 115 -15.61 -25.59 0.94
C TRP A 115 -14.08 -25.54 0.88
N GLN A 116 -13.52 -24.34 0.69
CA GLN A 116 -12.09 -24.08 0.85
C GLN A 116 -11.82 -23.40 2.20
N LYS A 117 -10.67 -23.70 2.82
CA LYS A 117 -10.20 -22.98 4.01
C LYS A 117 -9.60 -21.65 3.56
N VAL A 118 -9.95 -20.56 4.24
CA VAL A 118 -9.35 -19.25 4.03
C VAL A 118 -8.31 -19.02 5.13
N THR A 119 -7.07 -18.73 4.71
CA THR A 119 -6.01 -18.25 5.60
C THR A 119 -5.93 -16.73 5.47
N ALA A 120 -5.74 -16.02 6.58
CA ALA A 120 -5.45 -14.59 6.56
C ALA A 120 -4.13 -14.33 5.83
N GLY A 121 -4.12 -13.34 4.93
CA GLY A 121 -2.91 -12.77 4.38
C GLY A 121 -2.19 -11.87 5.39
N CYS A 122 -1.31 -11.02 4.88
CA CYS A 122 -0.52 -10.08 5.68
C CYS A 122 -1.44 -9.13 6.51
N PRO A 123 -1.10 -8.82 7.78
CA PRO A 123 -1.85 -7.89 8.63
C PRO A 123 -1.60 -6.42 8.22
N CYS A 124 -2.14 -6.05 7.06
CA CYS A 124 -2.00 -4.73 6.46
C CYS A 124 -3.08 -3.75 6.99
N ALA A 125 -2.68 -2.50 7.27
CA ALA A 125 -3.53 -1.41 7.76
C ALA A 125 -2.82 -0.05 7.69
N LYS A 126 -3.62 1.04 7.71
CA LYS A 126 -3.17 2.38 8.10
C LYS A 126 -2.59 2.35 9.51
N ASP A 127 -1.49 3.07 9.76
CA ASP A 127 -0.86 3.12 11.09
C ASP A 127 -1.75 3.86 12.11
N PRO A 128 -1.69 3.53 13.43
CA PRO A 128 -2.56 4.14 14.45
C PRO A 128 -2.44 5.67 14.53
N GLU A 129 -1.28 6.20 14.14
CA GLU A 129 -0.95 7.63 14.12
C GLU A 129 -1.52 8.34 12.87
N THR A 130 -2.15 7.58 11.96
CA THR A 130 -2.90 8.06 10.79
C THR A 130 -4.37 7.62 10.78
N ALA A 131 -4.71 6.54 11.49
CA ALA A 131 -6.06 5.98 11.59
C ALA A 131 -6.82 6.56 12.80
N ARG A 132 -8.12 6.86 12.65
CA ARG A 132 -8.96 7.35 13.76
C ARG A 132 -9.32 6.28 14.81
N THR A 133 -8.63 5.13 14.83
CA THR A 133 -9.06 3.90 15.52
C THR A 133 -8.06 3.48 16.61
N LYS A 134 -8.56 3.29 17.84
CA LYS A 134 -7.77 2.84 19.00
C LYS A 134 -7.36 1.34 18.98
N SER A 135 -7.49 0.64 17.85
CA SER A 135 -7.15 -0.79 17.78
C SER A 135 -5.64 -0.97 17.61
N THR A 136 -5.01 -1.71 18.53
CA THR A 136 -3.59 -2.08 18.44
C THR A 136 -3.35 -3.32 17.59
N THR A 137 -4.40 -4.01 17.13
CA THR A 137 -4.33 -5.17 16.23
C THR A 137 -5.23 -4.91 15.02
N PRO A 138 -4.71 -5.02 13.78
CA PRO A 138 -5.54 -4.95 12.58
C PRO A 138 -6.39 -6.23 12.41
N PRO A 139 -7.54 -6.18 11.72
CA PRO A 139 -8.31 -7.38 11.41
C PRO A 139 -7.54 -8.28 10.42
N ASN A 140 -7.84 -9.58 10.46
CA ASN A 140 -7.44 -10.52 9.42
C ASN A 140 -8.09 -10.10 8.09
N ARG A 141 -7.36 -10.23 6.98
CA ARG A 141 -7.88 -9.99 5.63
C ARG A 141 -7.44 -11.08 4.67
N ALA A 142 -8.22 -11.36 3.63
CA ALA A 142 -7.83 -12.22 2.52
C ALA A 142 -8.56 -11.81 1.23
N LEU A 143 -7.99 -12.21 0.09
CA LEU A 143 -8.60 -12.12 -1.24
C LEU A 143 -8.65 -13.52 -1.84
N VAL A 144 -9.85 -14.06 -2.04
CA VAL A 144 -10.07 -15.43 -2.51
C VAL A 144 -10.58 -15.38 -3.96
N PRO A 145 -9.84 -15.88 -4.97
CA PRO A 145 -10.35 -15.89 -6.34
C PRO A 145 -11.65 -16.69 -6.49
N ALA A 146 -12.49 -16.19 -7.37
CA ALA A 146 -13.84 -16.68 -7.61
C ALA A 146 -14.04 -17.22 -9.04
N HIS A 147 -13.06 -17.08 -9.92
CA HIS A 147 -12.99 -17.74 -11.23
C HIS A 147 -14.24 -17.58 -12.12
N GLY A 148 -14.95 -16.45 -12.04
CA GLY A 148 -16.17 -16.19 -12.82
C GLY A 148 -17.46 -16.75 -12.20
N SER A 149 -17.44 -17.10 -10.91
CA SER A 149 -18.62 -17.51 -10.12
C SER A 149 -19.66 -16.38 -10.01
N TYR A 150 -20.88 -16.70 -9.56
CA TYR A 150 -22.00 -15.75 -9.43
C TYR A 150 -22.48 -15.63 -7.97
N GLY A 151 -21.54 -15.75 -7.04
CA GLY A 151 -21.80 -15.68 -5.61
C GLY A 151 -20.80 -16.47 -4.77
N TYR A 152 -20.99 -16.35 -3.46
CA TYR A 152 -20.20 -17.03 -2.43
C TYR A 152 -21.05 -17.32 -1.19
N GLN A 153 -20.55 -18.17 -0.32
CA GLN A 153 -21.10 -18.41 1.01
C GLN A 153 -19.93 -18.58 1.99
N VAL A 154 -20.07 -18.02 3.19
CA VAL A 154 -19.05 -18.08 4.25
C VAL A 154 -19.52 -18.98 5.38
N ASP A 155 -18.60 -19.70 6.00
CA ASP A 155 -18.77 -20.41 7.27
C ASP A 155 -17.57 -20.12 8.18
N VAL A 156 -17.79 -20.12 9.49
CA VAL A 156 -16.80 -19.66 10.47
C VAL A 156 -16.71 -20.59 11.67
N ASP A 157 -15.54 -20.60 12.30
CA ASP A 157 -15.33 -21.27 13.59
C ASP A 157 -15.85 -20.42 14.77
N SER A 158 -16.05 -21.06 15.92
CA SER A 158 -16.44 -20.36 17.15
C SER A 158 -15.41 -19.29 17.52
N GLY A 159 -15.89 -18.10 17.92
CA GLY A 159 -15.03 -16.96 18.23
C GLY A 159 -14.51 -16.17 17.02
N VAL A 160 -14.86 -16.55 15.78
CA VAL A 160 -14.56 -15.77 14.57
C VAL A 160 -15.74 -14.87 14.21
N LYS A 161 -15.45 -13.60 13.89
CA LYS A 161 -16.44 -12.64 13.38
C LYS A 161 -15.96 -12.02 12.08
N VAL A 162 -16.64 -12.33 10.98
CA VAL A 162 -16.44 -11.60 9.72
C VAL A 162 -17.11 -10.23 9.83
N ILE A 163 -16.34 -9.18 9.60
CA ILE A 163 -16.79 -7.79 9.59
C ILE A 163 -17.47 -7.51 8.24
N GLU A 164 -16.80 -7.91 7.16
CA GLU A 164 -17.19 -7.63 5.79
C GLU A 164 -16.78 -8.78 4.85
N ALA A 165 -17.61 -9.05 3.86
CA ALA A 165 -17.22 -9.73 2.63
C ALA A 165 -17.62 -8.86 1.43
N ILE A 166 -16.75 -8.77 0.43
CA ILE A 166 -16.96 -8.00 -0.80
C ILE A 166 -16.78 -8.92 -2.02
N ALA A 167 -17.84 -9.14 -2.78
CA ALA A 167 -17.76 -9.77 -4.09
C ALA A 167 -17.16 -8.76 -5.08
N ILE A 168 -16.16 -9.16 -5.87
CA ILE A 168 -15.44 -8.29 -6.81
C ILE A 168 -15.41 -8.95 -8.20
N ASP A 169 -15.86 -8.24 -9.23
CA ASP A 169 -15.40 -8.40 -10.61
C ASP A 169 -14.34 -7.32 -10.86
N ALA A 170 -13.09 -7.73 -11.10
CA ALA A 170 -12.00 -6.80 -11.39
C ALA A 170 -11.93 -6.38 -12.88
N GLY A 171 -12.82 -6.93 -13.71
CA GLY A 171 -12.71 -6.90 -15.16
C GLY A 171 -11.52 -7.70 -15.67
N THR A 172 -11.61 -8.18 -16.91
CA THR A 172 -10.41 -8.59 -17.65
C THR A 172 -9.80 -7.36 -18.31
N SER A 173 -8.48 -7.31 -18.41
CA SER A 173 -7.89 -6.43 -19.42
C SER A 173 -8.34 -6.95 -20.79
N GLY A 174 -8.85 -6.09 -21.68
CA GLY A 174 -9.34 -6.51 -23.01
C GLY A 174 -8.27 -7.22 -23.85
N THR A 175 -7.00 -6.93 -23.56
CA THR A 175 -5.85 -7.77 -23.89
C THR A 175 -5.72 -8.93 -22.89
N LYS A 176 -5.92 -10.17 -23.34
CA LYS A 176 -5.49 -11.41 -22.63
C LYS A 176 -3.96 -11.56 -22.60
N GLY A 177 -3.26 -10.49 -22.26
CA GLY A 177 -1.81 -10.37 -22.44
C GLY A 177 -1.25 -9.24 -21.61
N ARG A 178 -0.02 -9.48 -21.16
CA ARG A 178 0.89 -8.59 -20.42
C ARG A 178 0.75 -7.11 -20.82
N PRO A 179 0.78 -6.15 -19.87
CA PRO A 179 0.86 -4.72 -20.19
C PRO A 179 1.93 -4.43 -21.24
N ALA A 180 1.60 -3.64 -22.25
CA ALA A 180 2.44 -3.48 -23.44
C ALA A 180 3.83 -2.86 -23.14
N THR A 181 3.94 -2.14 -22.02
CA THR A 181 5.16 -1.52 -21.48
C THR A 181 6.07 -2.49 -20.72
N ALA A 182 5.54 -3.62 -20.23
CA ALA A 182 6.23 -4.51 -19.30
C ALA A 182 7.17 -5.51 -19.99
N ALA A 183 8.26 -5.02 -20.59
CA ALA A 183 9.37 -5.88 -20.97
C ALA A 183 10.03 -6.46 -19.69
N THR A 184 9.99 -7.79 -19.52
CA THR A 184 10.75 -8.48 -18.48
C THR A 184 12.24 -8.10 -18.60
N PRO A 185 12.93 -7.68 -17.53
CA PRO A 185 14.33 -7.32 -17.60
C PRO A 185 15.17 -8.54 -18.00
N SER A 186 15.65 -8.57 -19.23
CA SER A 186 16.58 -9.61 -19.67
C SER A 186 17.94 -9.34 -19.05
N ASN A 187 18.50 -10.33 -18.33
CA ASN A 187 19.86 -10.28 -17.79
C ASN A 187 20.96 -10.41 -18.88
N SER A 188 20.63 -10.14 -20.15
CA SER A 188 21.57 -9.87 -21.25
C SER A 188 22.28 -8.52 -21.12
N ALA A 189 22.60 -8.09 -19.89
CA ALA A 189 23.31 -6.87 -19.55
C ALA A 189 24.51 -7.11 -18.62
N ALA A 190 24.95 -8.37 -18.46
CA ALA A 190 26.17 -8.74 -17.76
C ALA A 190 27.46 -8.43 -18.58
N SER A 191 27.56 -7.21 -19.12
CA SER A 191 28.77 -6.60 -19.72
C SER A 191 28.48 -5.15 -20.14
N GLY A 192 28.90 -4.16 -19.34
CA GLY A 192 28.86 -2.74 -19.73
C GLY A 192 28.79 -1.78 -18.54
N THR A 193 29.95 -1.17 -18.19
CA THR A 193 30.14 -0.10 -17.19
C THR A 193 29.60 -0.38 -15.77
N GLY A 194 30.51 -0.50 -14.79
CA GLY A 194 30.16 -0.64 -13.37
C GLY A 194 29.60 0.65 -12.77
N GLY A 195 28.29 0.84 -12.89
CA GLY A 195 27.51 1.88 -12.21
C GLY A 195 26.27 1.28 -11.57
N ALA A 196 25.84 1.86 -10.44
CA ALA A 196 24.69 1.34 -9.69
C ALA A 196 23.38 1.47 -10.50
N PRO A 197 22.36 0.62 -10.25
CA PRO A 197 21.25 0.44 -11.18
C PRO A 197 20.31 1.65 -11.18
N ALA A 198 19.90 2.08 -12.37
CA ALA A 198 19.02 3.24 -12.52
C ALA A 198 17.62 2.96 -11.96
N PHE A 199 17.10 3.90 -11.17
CA PHE A 199 15.72 3.89 -10.67
C PHE A 199 14.87 4.97 -11.38
N PRO A 200 13.62 4.66 -11.81
CA PRO A 200 12.97 3.35 -11.76
C PRO A 200 13.58 2.35 -12.76
N PRO A 201 13.55 1.04 -12.47
CA PRO A 201 13.97 0.02 -13.43
C PRO A 201 13.04 0.03 -14.66
N ALA A 202 13.58 -0.34 -15.82
CA ALA A 202 12.78 -0.45 -17.04
C ALA A 202 11.68 -1.53 -16.92
N GLY A 203 10.52 -1.29 -17.52
CA GLY A 203 9.43 -2.26 -17.60
C GLY A 203 8.45 -2.28 -16.42
N VAL A 204 8.51 -1.30 -15.50
CA VAL A 204 7.43 -1.10 -14.51
C VAL A 204 6.14 -0.71 -15.24
N ALA A 205 5.07 -1.50 -15.04
CA ALA A 205 3.72 -1.16 -15.46
C ALA A 205 3.14 -0.12 -14.49
N LEU A 206 2.92 1.10 -14.99
CA LEU A 206 2.37 2.19 -14.20
C LEU A 206 0.89 1.97 -13.89
N ARG A 207 0.31 2.75 -12.98
CA ARG A 207 -1.10 2.65 -12.57
C ARG A 207 -2.10 2.65 -13.75
N ALA A 208 -1.84 3.45 -14.79
CA ALA A 208 -2.63 3.44 -16.01
C ALA A 208 -2.48 2.15 -16.86
N ASP A 209 -1.32 1.50 -16.83
CA ASP A 209 -1.00 0.30 -17.62
C ASP A 209 -1.73 -0.96 -17.09
N TRP A 210 -2.04 -1.01 -15.79
CA TRP A 210 -2.85 -2.08 -15.18
C TRP A 210 -4.32 -1.71 -14.95
N GLY A 211 -4.71 -0.46 -15.24
CA GLY A 211 -6.10 0.00 -15.17
C GLY A 211 -6.55 0.38 -13.76
N ALA A 212 -5.76 1.20 -13.07
CA ALA A 212 -6.17 1.85 -11.83
C ALA A 212 -7.33 2.83 -12.06
N ASP A 213 -8.47 2.56 -11.43
CA ASP A 213 -9.57 3.51 -11.31
C ASP A 213 -9.28 4.54 -10.20
N GLU A 214 -8.53 5.58 -10.56
CA GLU A 214 -8.07 6.66 -9.67
C GLU A 214 -9.19 7.36 -8.87
N THR A 215 -10.45 7.24 -9.30
CA THR A 215 -11.59 7.84 -8.57
C THR A 215 -11.73 7.28 -7.15
N LYS A 216 -11.30 6.04 -6.92
CA LYS A 216 -11.39 5.34 -5.63
C LYS A 216 -10.45 5.88 -4.54
N ARG A 217 -9.50 6.73 -4.90
CA ARG A 217 -8.71 7.50 -3.91
C ARG A 217 -9.53 8.56 -3.18
N PHE A 218 -10.66 8.96 -3.74
CA PHE A 218 -11.45 10.10 -3.25
C PHE A 218 -12.72 9.66 -2.51
N THR A 219 -13.04 10.35 -1.41
CA THR A 219 -14.34 10.26 -0.74
C THR A 219 -15.41 11.02 -1.53
N ALA A 220 -16.68 10.82 -1.18
CA ALA A 220 -17.82 11.40 -1.89
C ALA A 220 -17.88 12.95 -1.87
N ASP A 221 -17.06 13.61 -1.04
CA ASP A 221 -16.87 15.07 -1.01
C ASP A 221 -15.74 15.58 -1.90
N GLY A 222 -15.04 14.68 -2.62
CA GLY A 222 -13.90 15.00 -3.48
C GLY A 222 -12.56 15.16 -2.77
N SER A 223 -12.47 14.94 -1.45
CA SER A 223 -11.19 14.87 -0.74
C SER A 223 -10.53 13.49 -0.87
N GLU A 224 -9.21 13.38 -0.72
CA GLU A 224 -8.50 12.09 -0.81
C GLU A 224 -8.63 11.32 0.52
N SER A 225 -9.14 10.08 0.50
CA SER A 225 -9.40 9.26 1.72
C SER A 225 -8.15 9.04 2.58
N SER A 226 -6.96 9.05 1.95
CA SER A 226 -5.68 9.02 2.66
C SER A 226 -4.60 9.75 1.86
N PRO A 227 -4.43 11.06 2.09
CA PRO A 227 -3.53 11.91 1.32
C PRO A 227 -2.09 11.39 1.30
N THR A 228 -1.42 11.54 0.15
CA THR A 228 -0.02 11.11 -0.01
C THR A 228 0.88 11.78 1.04
N ARG A 229 1.66 10.96 1.77
CA ARG A 229 2.73 11.41 2.66
C ARG A 229 4.03 10.77 2.22
N PHE A 230 5.12 11.54 2.29
CA PHE A 230 6.43 11.10 1.82
C PHE A 230 7.43 11.04 2.98
N THR A 231 8.37 10.10 2.89
CA THR A 231 9.45 9.93 3.88
C THR A 231 10.64 9.27 3.20
N ARG A 232 11.86 9.69 3.53
CA ARG A 232 13.09 9.00 3.09
C ARG A 232 13.03 7.51 3.43
N ALA A 233 13.51 6.66 2.52
CA ALA A 233 13.52 5.23 2.78
C ALA A 233 14.48 4.88 3.93
N GLN A 234 14.10 3.85 4.68
CA GLN A 234 14.89 3.20 5.71
C GLN A 234 15.00 1.70 5.40
N ALA A 235 13.90 1.08 4.96
CA ALA A 235 13.82 -0.36 4.72
C ALA A 235 13.07 -0.71 3.42
N ILE A 236 13.33 -1.90 2.91
CA ILE A 236 12.54 -2.57 1.86
C ILE A 236 11.94 -3.84 2.48
N THR A 237 10.63 -4.02 2.38
CA THR A 237 9.92 -5.16 2.96
C THR A 237 9.22 -5.97 1.88
N VAL A 238 9.53 -7.27 1.81
CA VAL A 238 8.89 -8.22 0.89
C VAL A 238 7.66 -8.83 1.53
N HIS A 239 6.55 -8.82 0.79
CA HIS A 239 5.26 -9.42 1.13
C HIS A 239 4.91 -10.50 0.11
N HIS A 240 3.92 -11.32 0.44
CA HIS A 240 3.13 -12.09 -0.54
C HIS A 240 1.68 -11.64 -0.44
N THR A 241 0.88 -11.84 -1.49
CA THR A 241 -0.56 -11.52 -1.45
C THR A 241 -1.40 -12.63 -0.83
N ALA A 242 -0.83 -13.84 -0.69
CA ALA A 242 -1.54 -15.08 -0.33
C ALA A 242 -2.69 -15.46 -1.30
N THR A 243 -2.66 -14.92 -2.52
CA THR A 243 -3.49 -15.38 -3.64
C THR A 243 -2.92 -16.68 -4.23
N PRO A 244 -3.64 -17.43 -5.07
CA PRO A 244 -3.08 -18.54 -5.84
C PRO A 244 -1.89 -18.12 -6.72
N LEU A 245 -1.04 -19.09 -7.06
CA LEU A 245 0.18 -18.89 -7.84
C LEU A 245 -0.08 -18.84 -9.36
N ASP A 246 -1.00 -19.68 -9.85
CA ASP A 246 -1.27 -19.82 -11.29
C ASP A 246 -2.39 -18.86 -11.76
N ASP A 247 -2.11 -17.56 -11.63
CA ASP A 247 -3.02 -16.48 -12.01
C ASP A 247 -2.99 -16.21 -13.54
N PRO A 248 -4.13 -16.30 -14.26
CA PRO A 248 -4.21 -16.03 -15.69
C PRO A 248 -4.38 -14.54 -16.06
N ASP A 249 -4.73 -13.64 -15.13
CA ASP A 249 -4.74 -12.19 -15.35
C ASP A 249 -4.22 -11.46 -14.08
N PRO A 250 -2.89 -11.40 -13.88
CA PRO A 250 -2.29 -10.73 -12.73
C PRO A 250 -2.68 -9.25 -12.59
N ALA A 251 -3.01 -8.57 -13.70
CA ALA A 251 -3.51 -7.19 -13.65
C ALA A 251 -4.94 -7.11 -13.07
N ALA A 252 -5.80 -8.10 -13.35
CA ALA A 252 -7.09 -8.24 -12.67
C ALA A 252 -6.92 -8.51 -11.17
N THR A 253 -5.92 -9.30 -10.75
CA THR A 253 -5.61 -9.48 -9.33
C THR A 253 -5.09 -8.19 -8.68
N VAL A 254 -4.22 -7.42 -9.34
CA VAL A 254 -3.82 -6.08 -8.85
C VAL A 254 -5.04 -5.16 -8.68
N ARG A 255 -5.96 -5.14 -9.67
CA ARG A 255 -7.23 -4.39 -9.57
C ARG A 255 -8.15 -4.90 -8.46
N ALA A 256 -8.19 -6.20 -8.19
CA ALA A 256 -8.98 -6.79 -7.09
C ALA A 256 -8.40 -6.46 -5.70
N ILE A 257 -7.06 -6.48 -5.56
CA ILE A 257 -6.37 -6.01 -4.34
C ILE A 257 -6.61 -4.51 -4.16
N TYR A 258 -6.54 -3.71 -5.24
CA TYR A 258 -6.85 -2.29 -5.20
C TYR A 258 -8.29 -2.02 -4.75
N GLU A 259 -9.28 -2.75 -5.29
CA GLU A 259 -10.69 -2.64 -4.87
C GLU A 259 -10.86 -2.95 -3.38
N GLN A 260 -10.31 -4.07 -2.91
CA GLN A 260 -10.40 -4.44 -1.49
C GLN A 260 -9.71 -3.40 -0.60
N HIS A 261 -8.54 -2.90 -1.00
CA HIS A 261 -7.77 -1.95 -0.19
C HIS A 261 -8.39 -0.55 -0.19
N ALA A 262 -8.73 -0.01 -1.35
CA ALA A 262 -9.29 1.33 -1.47
C ALA A 262 -10.69 1.42 -0.84
N VAL A 263 -11.58 0.49 -1.20
CA VAL A 263 -13.02 0.57 -0.91
C VAL A 263 -13.40 -0.20 0.36
N SER A 264 -13.17 -1.52 0.40
CA SER A 264 -13.56 -2.37 1.55
C SER A 264 -12.78 -2.02 2.81
N ASN A 265 -11.46 -1.86 2.71
CA ASN A 265 -10.63 -1.53 3.86
C ASN A 265 -10.71 -0.03 4.25
N ASP A 266 -11.40 0.82 3.46
CA ASP A 266 -11.38 2.30 3.49
C ASP A 266 -9.95 2.87 3.54
N TRP A 267 -9.10 2.52 2.58
CA TRP A 267 -7.75 3.10 2.47
C TRP A 267 -7.61 4.15 1.36
N GLY A 268 -8.61 4.26 0.48
CA GLY A 268 -8.50 5.01 -0.77
C GLY A 268 -7.53 4.40 -1.80
N ASP A 269 -6.51 3.66 -1.35
CA ASP A 269 -5.51 3.12 -2.24
C ASP A 269 -4.93 1.75 -1.85
N ILE A 270 -4.31 1.11 -2.84
CA ILE A 270 -3.56 -0.13 -2.66
C ILE A 270 -2.41 0.06 -1.66
N GLY A 271 -2.19 -0.96 -0.83
CA GLY A 271 -1.36 -0.83 0.37
C GLY A 271 0.15 -0.98 0.14
N TYR A 272 0.56 -1.54 -1.00
CA TYR A 272 1.95 -1.84 -1.35
C TYR A 272 2.50 -0.75 -2.28
N ASN A 273 3.79 -0.46 -2.22
CA ASN A 273 4.46 0.46 -3.15
C ASN A 273 4.65 -0.19 -4.52
N PHE A 274 4.96 -1.48 -4.55
CA PHE A 274 5.12 -2.28 -5.76
C PHE A 274 4.46 -3.66 -5.61
N LEU A 275 4.04 -4.25 -6.71
CA LEU A 275 3.67 -5.67 -6.79
C LEU A 275 4.47 -6.35 -7.91
N ILE A 276 4.69 -7.66 -7.82
CA ILE A 276 5.42 -8.44 -8.86
C ILE A 276 4.65 -9.73 -9.16
N ASP A 277 4.39 -10.02 -10.44
CA ASP A 277 3.73 -11.27 -10.87
C ASP A 277 4.71 -12.44 -11.12
N ARG A 278 4.14 -13.63 -11.41
CA ARG A 278 4.88 -14.88 -11.67
C ARG A 278 5.68 -14.85 -12.98
N GLN A 279 5.49 -13.83 -13.80
CA GLN A 279 6.15 -13.59 -15.09
C GLN A 279 7.18 -12.44 -15.01
N GLY A 280 7.35 -11.82 -13.83
CA GLY A 280 8.31 -10.76 -13.56
C GLY A 280 7.86 -9.36 -13.96
N VAL A 281 6.56 -9.13 -14.23
CA VAL A 281 6.04 -7.77 -14.37
C VAL A 281 6.05 -7.09 -13.01
N VAL A 282 6.68 -5.92 -12.92
CA VAL A 282 6.61 -5.04 -11.75
C VAL A 282 5.46 -4.06 -11.97
N TYR A 283 4.54 -3.96 -11.02
CA TYR A 283 3.41 -3.04 -11.04
C TYR A 283 3.66 -1.90 -10.04
N GLU A 284 3.41 -0.67 -10.45
CA GLU A 284 3.29 0.48 -9.55
C GLU A 284 2.06 0.31 -8.65
N GLY A 285 2.24 0.35 -7.34
CA GLY A 285 1.16 0.24 -6.36
C GLY A 285 0.61 1.59 -5.93
N ARG A 286 0.84 1.95 -4.66
CA ARG A 286 0.40 3.19 -3.99
C ARG A 286 0.76 4.43 -4.82
N PHE A 287 -0.25 5.25 -5.14
CA PHE A 287 -0.12 6.48 -5.90
C PHE A 287 0.87 7.46 -5.24
N SER A 288 1.89 7.87 -5.99
CA SER A 288 2.90 8.86 -5.58
C SER A 288 2.84 10.19 -6.33
N GLY A 289 2.13 10.26 -7.46
CA GLY A 289 2.09 11.47 -8.28
C GLY A 289 1.81 11.19 -9.75
N THR A 290 2.13 12.17 -10.59
CA THR A 290 2.04 12.09 -12.07
C THR A 290 3.36 12.51 -12.75
N ASP A 291 4.46 12.53 -11.99
CA ASP A 291 5.82 12.85 -12.45
C ASP A 291 6.56 11.65 -13.08
N GLY A 292 5.93 10.46 -13.07
CA GLY A 292 6.47 9.23 -13.63
C GLY A 292 7.47 8.50 -12.70
N ILE A 293 7.57 8.89 -11.43
CA ILE A 293 8.49 8.29 -10.46
C ILE A 293 7.70 7.35 -9.52
N PRO A 294 7.58 6.04 -9.83
CA PRO A 294 6.66 5.17 -9.11
C PRO A 294 7.06 5.02 -7.64
N ALA A 295 6.07 5.15 -6.76
CA ALA A 295 6.18 5.14 -5.30
C ALA A 295 7.06 6.24 -4.66
N HIS A 296 7.55 7.24 -5.40
CA HIS A 296 8.41 8.31 -4.85
C HIS A 296 7.96 9.71 -5.29
N ASN A 297 8.55 10.75 -4.68
CA ASN A 297 8.50 12.12 -5.17
C ASN A 297 9.85 12.54 -5.79
N THR A 298 9.93 13.77 -6.32
CA THR A 298 11.14 14.36 -6.93
C THR A 298 12.34 14.57 -5.99
N ARG A 299 12.21 14.28 -4.68
CA ARG A 299 13.31 14.30 -3.69
C ARG A 299 13.78 12.90 -3.31
N ASP A 300 13.36 11.90 -4.07
CA ASP A 300 13.57 10.47 -3.80
C ASP A 300 13.01 10.06 -2.41
N GLU A 301 11.94 10.69 -1.94
CA GLU A 301 11.21 10.27 -0.73
C GLU A 301 10.08 9.30 -1.11
N VAL A 302 9.87 8.24 -0.33
CA VAL A 302 8.91 7.16 -0.58
C VAL A 302 7.51 7.54 -0.09
N VAL A 303 6.48 7.24 -0.88
CA VAL A 303 5.08 7.40 -0.44
C VAL A 303 4.71 6.35 0.63
N THR A 304 4.10 6.80 1.73
CA THR A 304 3.63 5.93 2.81
C THR A 304 2.52 5.00 2.32
N GLY A 305 2.81 3.70 2.33
CA GLY A 305 1.84 2.63 2.09
C GLY A 305 1.06 2.22 3.34
N PHE A 306 0.43 1.05 3.28
CA PHE A 306 -0.40 0.45 4.34
C PHE A 306 -0.07 -1.04 4.55
N HIS A 307 1.11 -1.48 4.11
CA HIS A 307 1.52 -2.87 4.03
C HIS A 307 2.12 -3.42 5.34
N THR A 308 2.84 -2.60 6.10
CA THR A 308 3.53 -3.00 7.35
C THR A 308 3.10 -2.09 8.49
N PHE A 309 2.03 -2.48 9.19
CA PHE A 309 1.44 -1.72 10.29
C PHE A 309 2.47 -1.37 11.39
N ALA A 310 2.47 -0.11 11.80
CA ALA A 310 3.44 0.58 12.67
C ALA A 310 4.85 0.82 12.08
N PHE A 311 5.09 0.45 10.82
CA PHE A 311 6.36 0.67 10.12
C PHE A 311 6.17 1.09 8.65
N ASN A 312 5.08 1.78 8.29
CA ASN A 312 4.84 2.19 6.89
C ASN A 312 5.68 3.41 6.43
N PRO A 313 5.88 4.48 7.23
CA PRO A 313 6.62 5.67 6.79
C PRO A 313 8.11 5.40 6.51
N GLY A 314 8.51 5.49 5.24
CA GLY A 314 9.89 5.22 4.81
C GLY A 314 10.22 3.72 4.68
N ASN A 315 9.22 2.85 4.61
CA ASN A 315 9.39 1.43 4.30
C ASN A 315 8.77 1.16 2.92
N ILE A 316 9.49 0.44 2.06
CA ILE A 316 9.05 0.16 0.69
C ILE A 316 8.46 -1.25 0.62
N GLY A 317 7.13 -1.34 0.54
CA GLY A 317 6.42 -2.62 0.44
C GLY A 317 6.40 -3.17 -0.98
N ILE A 318 7.03 -4.33 -1.20
CA ILE A 318 7.02 -5.08 -2.46
C ILE A 318 6.22 -6.37 -2.26
N ALA A 319 5.05 -6.51 -2.90
CA ALA A 319 4.21 -7.72 -2.78
C ALA A 319 4.35 -8.67 -3.97
N LEU A 320 4.78 -9.90 -3.70
CA LEU A 320 4.78 -10.98 -4.68
C LEU A 320 3.36 -11.54 -4.83
N LEU A 321 2.81 -11.55 -6.04
CA LEU A 321 1.50 -12.12 -6.31
C LEU A 321 1.56 -13.65 -6.20
N GLY A 322 0.92 -14.22 -5.17
CA GLY A 322 0.91 -15.66 -4.90
C GLY A 322 0.99 -16.04 -3.42
N ASP A 323 0.96 -17.35 -3.13
CA ASP A 323 1.23 -17.92 -1.82
C ASP A 323 2.56 -18.69 -1.81
N PHE A 324 3.63 -17.97 -1.46
CA PHE A 324 4.96 -18.52 -1.29
C PHE A 324 5.18 -19.15 0.10
N SER A 325 4.12 -19.69 0.72
CA SER A 325 4.21 -20.50 1.94
C SER A 325 5.05 -21.77 1.73
N LYS A 326 4.91 -22.40 0.54
CA LYS A 326 5.56 -23.67 0.17
C LYS A 326 6.38 -23.61 -1.12
N GLU A 327 5.96 -22.83 -2.11
CA GLU A 327 6.69 -22.66 -3.37
C GLU A 327 7.59 -21.42 -3.31
N LYS A 328 8.72 -21.44 -4.01
CA LYS A 328 9.59 -20.26 -4.17
C LYS A 328 9.04 -19.30 -5.25
N PRO A 329 9.42 -18.01 -5.21
CA PRO A 329 9.26 -17.10 -6.34
C PRO A 329 9.83 -17.71 -7.64
N SER A 330 9.10 -17.55 -8.75
CA SER A 330 9.56 -18.04 -10.06
C SER A 330 10.84 -17.31 -10.49
N THR A 331 11.64 -17.92 -11.39
CA THR A 331 12.88 -17.29 -11.89
C THR A 331 12.69 -15.85 -12.40
N PRO A 332 11.68 -15.51 -13.24
CA PRO A 332 11.49 -14.12 -13.67
C PRO A 332 10.93 -13.20 -12.57
N MET A 333 10.04 -13.67 -11.68
CA MET A 333 9.61 -12.91 -10.50
C MET A 333 10.81 -12.55 -9.62
N ARG A 334 11.68 -13.53 -9.37
CA ARG A 334 12.89 -13.41 -8.56
C ARG A 334 13.92 -12.47 -9.19
N ALA A 335 14.10 -12.53 -10.52
CA ALA A 335 14.97 -11.61 -11.25
C ALA A 335 14.47 -10.16 -11.13
N SER A 336 13.17 -9.93 -11.32
CA SER A 336 12.57 -8.60 -11.18
C SER A 336 12.61 -8.08 -9.73
N LEU A 337 12.41 -8.96 -8.73
CA LEU A 337 12.60 -8.61 -7.32
C LEU A 337 14.05 -8.17 -7.04
N VAL A 338 15.05 -8.92 -7.51
CA VAL A 338 16.48 -8.56 -7.37
C VAL A 338 16.79 -7.22 -8.04
N GLY A 339 16.33 -7.00 -9.28
CA GLY A 339 16.58 -5.76 -10.03
C GLY A 339 15.90 -4.54 -9.39
N LEU A 340 14.64 -4.67 -8.97
CA LEU A 340 13.90 -3.62 -8.26
C LEU A 340 14.57 -3.30 -6.91
N THR A 341 14.88 -4.32 -6.11
CA THR A 341 15.59 -4.14 -4.83
C THR A 341 16.94 -3.46 -5.02
N ALA A 342 17.74 -3.85 -6.01
CA ALA A 342 19.04 -3.23 -6.26
C ALA A 342 18.91 -1.75 -6.69
N SER A 343 17.93 -1.43 -7.54
CA SER A 343 17.66 -0.05 -7.97
C SER A 343 17.21 0.84 -6.81
N LEU A 344 16.34 0.33 -5.93
CA LEU A 344 15.91 1.01 -4.70
C LEU A 344 17.05 1.16 -3.70
N ALA A 345 17.84 0.10 -3.48
CA ALA A 345 18.96 0.09 -2.54
C ALA A 345 20.05 1.09 -2.96
N ALA A 346 20.36 1.17 -4.26
CA ALA A 346 21.27 2.16 -4.82
C ALA A 346 20.76 3.61 -4.62
N LEU A 347 19.47 3.86 -4.92
CA LEU A 347 18.85 5.18 -4.75
C LEU A 347 18.93 5.67 -3.29
N HIS A 348 18.56 4.78 -2.36
CA HIS A 348 18.43 5.09 -0.92
C HIS A 348 19.70 4.86 -0.11
N LYS A 349 20.80 4.40 -0.75
CA LYS A 349 22.08 4.06 -0.12
C LYS A 349 21.96 3.00 0.99
N LEU A 350 21.04 2.06 0.80
CA LEU A 350 20.85 0.89 1.67
C LEU A 350 21.76 -0.25 1.18
N ASP A 351 22.47 -0.92 2.07
CA ASP A 351 23.10 -2.20 1.72
C ASP A 351 22.11 -3.33 2.00
N PRO A 352 21.66 -4.12 1.00
CA PRO A 352 20.71 -5.21 1.21
C PRO A 352 21.17 -6.25 2.23
N LEU A 353 22.48 -6.38 2.50
CA LEU A 353 23.05 -7.37 3.42
C LEU A 353 23.07 -6.91 4.89
N THR A 354 22.84 -5.64 5.21
CA THR A 354 23.01 -5.11 6.57
C THR A 354 21.71 -5.01 7.36
N GLY A 355 21.85 -5.02 8.69
CA GLY A 355 20.81 -4.51 9.59
C GLY A 355 20.73 -2.97 9.57
N ILE A 356 19.59 -2.45 9.98
CA ILE A 356 19.31 -1.04 10.20
C ILE A 356 18.66 -0.83 11.58
N THR A 357 18.61 0.42 12.02
CA THR A 357 17.69 0.87 13.07
C THR A 357 16.60 1.69 12.41
N TYR A 358 15.43 1.10 12.15
CA TYR A 358 14.26 1.86 11.73
C TYR A 358 13.86 2.81 12.86
N THR A 359 13.70 4.09 12.56
CA THR A 359 13.17 5.08 13.51
C THR A 359 11.84 5.58 12.98
N SER A 360 10.78 5.40 13.77
CA SER A 360 9.44 5.90 13.44
C SER A 360 9.49 7.42 13.22
N PRO A 361 9.17 7.94 12.02
CA PRO A 361 9.21 9.38 11.75
C PRO A 361 8.14 10.18 12.51
N THR A 362 7.13 9.50 13.06
CA THR A 362 5.97 10.12 13.71
C THR A 362 5.99 9.97 15.24
N SER A 363 6.52 8.85 15.75
CA SER A 363 6.61 8.57 17.19
C SER A 363 8.04 8.45 17.74
N GLY A 364 9.08 8.62 16.91
CA GLY A 364 10.49 8.61 17.32
C GLY A 364 11.02 7.26 17.82
N LYS A 365 10.18 6.23 17.92
CA LYS A 365 10.56 4.90 18.37
C LYS A 365 11.54 4.24 17.40
N SER A 366 12.73 3.92 17.89
CA SER A 366 13.71 3.08 17.19
C SER A 366 13.38 1.59 17.32
N THR A 367 13.66 0.79 16.29
CA THR A 367 13.52 -0.68 16.28
C THR A 367 14.53 -1.28 15.30
N PRO A 368 15.36 -2.25 15.70
CA PRO A 368 16.30 -2.90 14.79
C PRO A 368 15.58 -3.84 13.82
N GLY A 369 16.08 -3.94 12.60
CA GLY A 369 15.58 -4.87 11.57
C GLY A 369 16.54 -4.95 10.37
N PRO A 370 16.23 -5.72 9.31
CA PRO A 370 17.06 -5.79 8.11
C PRO A 370 16.78 -4.63 7.14
N ALA A 371 17.79 -4.22 6.35
CA ALA A 371 17.60 -3.27 5.25
C ALA A 371 16.68 -3.82 4.15
N LEU A 372 16.81 -5.13 3.84
CA LEU A 372 15.87 -5.91 3.05
C LEU A 372 15.34 -7.09 3.87
N GLY A 373 14.06 -7.03 4.24
CA GLY A 373 13.38 -8.05 5.05
C GLY A 373 12.14 -8.64 4.39
N GLY A 374 11.56 -9.64 5.05
CA GLY A 374 10.17 -10.04 4.86
C GLY A 374 9.26 -9.35 5.87
N HIS A 375 7.94 -9.31 5.63
CA HIS A 375 7.00 -8.67 6.57
C HIS A 375 7.09 -9.21 8.01
N ARG A 376 7.36 -10.51 8.17
CA ARG A 376 7.60 -11.17 9.47
C ARG A 376 8.79 -10.65 10.29
N ASP A 377 9.68 -9.85 9.68
CA ASP A 377 10.79 -9.20 10.39
C ASP A 377 10.33 -7.96 11.18
N TRP A 378 9.13 -7.44 10.87
CA TRP A 378 8.55 -6.23 11.47
C TRP A 378 7.28 -6.51 12.27
N THR A 379 6.43 -7.45 11.83
CA THR A 379 5.15 -7.76 12.48
C THR A 379 4.95 -9.27 12.66
N SER A 380 4.05 -9.68 13.56
CA SER A 380 3.73 -11.10 13.75
C SER A 380 2.85 -11.60 12.60
N THR A 381 3.45 -12.29 11.64
CA THR A 381 2.78 -12.79 10.43
C THR A 381 3.54 -13.94 9.76
N GLU A 382 2.85 -14.75 8.95
CA GLU A 382 3.50 -15.73 8.08
C GLU A 382 4.02 -15.11 6.77
N CYS A 383 3.58 -13.89 6.42
CA CYS A 383 3.99 -13.11 5.26
C CYS A 383 5.53 -12.86 5.24
N PRO A 384 6.27 -13.05 4.12
CA PRO A 384 5.83 -13.31 2.73
C PRO A 384 5.65 -14.79 2.36
N GLY A 385 5.34 -15.66 3.32
CA GLY A 385 5.39 -17.12 3.15
C GLY A 385 6.81 -17.66 3.34
N SER A 386 6.93 -18.88 3.85
CA SER A 386 8.21 -19.41 4.34
C SER A 386 9.20 -19.75 3.23
N ALA A 387 8.73 -20.15 2.03
CA ALA A 387 9.62 -20.48 0.92
C ALA A 387 10.18 -19.22 0.24
N ALA A 388 9.41 -18.13 0.11
CA ALA A 388 9.95 -16.83 -0.30
C ALA A 388 10.87 -16.24 0.78
N TYR A 389 10.48 -16.29 2.07
CA TYR A 389 11.30 -15.77 3.16
C TYR A 389 12.70 -16.43 3.23
N LEU A 390 12.78 -17.76 3.04
CA LEU A 390 14.05 -18.47 2.96
C LEU A 390 14.89 -18.09 1.73
N ASP A 391 14.27 -17.63 0.64
CA ASP A 391 15.01 -17.19 -0.56
C ASP A 391 15.61 -15.78 -0.41
N LEU A 392 15.14 -14.99 0.57
CA LEU A 392 15.58 -13.60 0.75
C LEU A 392 17.09 -13.45 0.98
N SER A 393 17.80 -14.45 1.54
CA SER A 393 19.27 -14.38 1.62
C SER A 393 19.90 -14.28 0.24
N ALA A 394 19.53 -15.18 -0.66
CA ALA A 394 20.04 -15.19 -2.03
C ALA A 394 19.50 -14.02 -2.87
N VAL A 395 18.40 -13.37 -2.47
CA VAL A 395 17.95 -12.08 -3.05
C VAL A 395 18.85 -10.94 -2.57
N ARG A 396 19.11 -10.82 -1.25
CA ARG A 396 20.03 -9.83 -0.67
C ARG A 396 21.42 -9.89 -1.32
N GLU A 397 21.99 -11.09 -1.40
CA GLU A 397 23.29 -11.32 -2.04
C GLU A 397 23.31 -10.95 -3.53
N SER A 398 22.21 -11.19 -4.25
CA SER A 398 22.12 -10.86 -5.67
C SER A 398 21.95 -9.36 -5.89
N ALA A 399 21.15 -8.68 -5.06
CA ALA A 399 20.94 -7.24 -5.13
C ALA A 399 22.21 -6.46 -4.71
N ALA A 400 22.90 -6.88 -3.66
CA ALA A 400 24.14 -6.24 -3.21
C ALA A 400 25.28 -6.35 -4.24
N LYS A 401 25.28 -7.40 -5.09
CA LYS A 401 26.20 -7.55 -6.24
C LYS A 401 25.86 -6.68 -7.46
N LEU A 402 24.74 -5.95 -7.43
CA LEU A 402 24.33 -4.99 -8.46
C LEU A 402 24.45 -3.53 -7.98
N VAL A 403 24.46 -3.30 -6.67
CA VAL A 403 24.64 -1.98 -6.03
C VAL A 403 26.11 -1.58 -5.90
N ARG A 404 27.02 -2.57 -5.88
CA ARG A 404 28.47 -2.44 -5.70
C ARG A 404 29.22 -2.68 -7.01
#